data_AF-A0A954Y8D7-F1
#
_entry.id   AF-A0A954Y8D7-F1
#
_cell.length_a   1.000
_cell.length_b   1.000
_cell.length_c   1.000
_cell.angle_alpha   90.00
_cell.angle_beta   90.00
_cell.angle_gamma   90.00
#
_symmetry.space_group_name_H-M   'P 1'
#
loop_
_entity.id
_entity.type
_entity.pdbx_description
1 polymer ?
#
loop_
_entity_poly.entity_id
_entity_poly.type
_entity_poly.pdbx_seq_one_letter_code
_entity_poly.pdbx_strand_id
1 'polypeptide(L)'
;MRRASRVLVAVAAAALLMAIVAPVRATIPYGGAGGAIPGFGKGLIDDDLVGGKEYSHDRDSTSIGGGAVGPPPFDAEQIVAWDGKGGVVDVTDYTGTRPAYTPDDEIDAIANHGDYAYTEVRTERAHLLFSLDDRYNIVGLGGGGVFPAILPSGLSSTYPGPGVVPLGNGNSVGGAGEISFELGLIGGNPPDTQGVWANQPEINGMPFPDDINGLEVWGPEPPLADADKYSLMDDVFSGGAAGGATSVWNASGTPYIPHAAIVAAVTALLPGPRPTGPIEEFVNLDALMVHDVLGDPDRFDPGPVGAGPGDEIIFSIRQIPNPADPDGFYATGSELFVLNASAPPMYLSHGGHPWDHAYSLAVFGGFAVPGQQAFAYDINAIEAVGEFSVPEPLSLGLLAIGVVGLAGKRRSA
;
A
#
# COMPACT_ATOMS: atom_id res chain seq x y z
N MET A 1 -51.21 19.75 39.03
CA MET A 1 -51.16 18.97 37.78
C MET A 1 -50.44 19.68 36.62
N ARG A 2 -50.72 20.95 36.27
CA ARG A 2 -50.08 21.64 35.11
C ARG A 2 -48.56 21.84 35.17
N ARG A 3 -47.93 21.82 36.35
CA ARG A 3 -46.45 21.90 36.48
C ARG A 3 -45.74 20.57 36.20
N ALA A 4 -46.35 19.44 36.56
CA ALA A 4 -45.77 18.12 36.35
C ALA A 4 -45.71 17.73 34.87
N SER A 5 -46.73 18.10 34.07
CA SER A 5 -46.73 17.81 32.63
C SER A 5 -45.68 18.60 31.84
N ARG A 6 -45.36 19.83 32.26
CA ARG A 6 -44.33 20.65 31.60
C ARG A 6 -42.92 20.12 31.83
N VAL A 7 -42.65 19.59 33.02
CA VAL A 7 -41.36 18.96 33.33
C VAL A 7 -41.19 17.65 32.55
N LEU A 8 -42.26 16.83 32.45
CA LEU A 8 -42.19 15.58 31.71
C LEU A 8 -41.95 15.78 30.20
N VAL A 9 -42.60 16.79 29.59
CA VAL A 9 -42.40 17.11 28.17
C VAL A 9 -41.00 17.66 27.92
N ALA A 10 -40.46 18.49 28.81
CA ALA A 10 -39.10 19.00 28.69
C ALA A 10 -38.04 17.89 28.83
N VAL A 11 -38.24 16.95 29.75
CA VAL A 11 -37.33 15.80 29.94
C VAL A 11 -37.42 14.83 28.76
N ALA A 12 -38.63 14.56 28.24
CA ALA A 12 -38.81 13.73 27.04
C ALA A 12 -38.20 14.39 25.79
N ALA A 13 -38.36 15.70 25.61
CA ALA A 13 -37.75 16.44 24.52
C ALA A 13 -36.21 16.48 24.63
N ALA A 14 -35.66 16.66 25.84
CA ALA A 14 -34.21 16.62 26.07
C ALA A 14 -33.62 15.22 25.86
N ALA A 15 -34.33 14.16 26.28
CA ALA A 15 -33.93 12.78 26.01
C ALA A 15 -34.03 12.43 24.52
N LEU A 16 -35.02 12.94 23.80
CA LEU A 16 -35.15 12.79 22.35
C LEU A 16 -34.06 13.59 21.61
N LEU A 17 -33.72 14.79 22.06
CA LEU A 17 -32.61 15.58 21.52
C LEU A 17 -31.26 14.91 21.77
N MET A 18 -31.04 14.31 22.95
CA MET A 18 -29.83 13.54 23.25
C MET A 18 -29.75 12.21 22.49
N ALA A 19 -30.89 11.64 22.09
CA ALA A 19 -30.95 10.46 21.23
C ALA A 19 -30.75 10.76 19.73
N ILE A 20 -30.75 12.03 19.32
CA ILE A 20 -30.57 12.46 17.92
C ILE A 20 -29.19 13.10 17.70
N VAL A 21 -28.35 13.25 18.73
CA VAL A 21 -26.93 13.61 18.54
C VAL A 21 -26.17 12.35 18.12
N ALA A 22 -26.35 11.93 16.88
CA ALA A 22 -25.40 11.03 16.25
C ALA A 22 -24.02 11.73 16.27
N PRO A 23 -22.93 11.02 16.60
CA PRO A 23 -21.61 11.60 16.41
C PRO A 23 -21.45 11.92 14.93
N VAL A 24 -21.43 13.21 14.59
CA VAL A 24 -20.92 13.65 13.30
C VAL A 24 -19.43 13.29 13.34
N ARG A 25 -19.04 12.19 12.69
CA ARG A 25 -17.63 11.94 12.40
C ARG A 25 -17.24 12.94 11.33
N ALA A 26 -16.67 14.06 11.77
CA ALA A 26 -16.09 15.03 10.85
C ALA A 26 -14.77 14.43 10.38
N THR A 27 -14.67 14.09 9.10
CA THR A 27 -13.38 13.87 8.46
C THR A 27 -12.57 15.16 8.55
N ILE A 28 -11.26 15.05 8.79
CA ILE A 28 -10.38 16.21 8.77
C ILE A 28 -10.25 16.64 7.31
N PRO A 29 -10.53 17.91 6.96
CA PRO A 29 -10.39 18.34 5.57
C PRO A 29 -8.93 18.28 5.11
N TYR A 30 -8.71 17.79 3.89
CA TYR A 30 -7.42 17.80 3.22
C TYR A 30 -6.78 19.19 3.17
N GLY A 31 -5.55 19.32 3.68
CA GLY A 31 -4.81 20.57 3.79
C GLY A 31 -3.74 20.82 2.71
N GLY A 32 -3.43 19.81 1.89
CA GLY A 32 -2.32 19.83 0.93
C GLY A 32 -0.97 19.51 1.55
N ALA A 33 -0.13 18.78 0.81
CA ALA A 33 1.20 18.40 1.27
C ALA A 33 2.27 19.49 1.00
N GLY A 34 3.46 19.30 1.60
CA GLY A 34 4.58 20.23 1.53
C GLY A 34 5.26 20.41 0.17
N GLY A 35 4.87 19.65 -0.87
CA GLY A 35 5.38 19.80 -2.24
C GLY A 35 6.89 19.56 -2.36
N ALA A 36 7.42 18.59 -1.63
CA ALA A 36 8.84 18.26 -1.68
C ALA A 36 9.28 17.78 -3.08
N ILE A 37 10.55 18.05 -3.40
CA ILE A 37 11.20 17.48 -4.58
C ILE A 37 11.92 16.22 -4.13
N PRO A 38 11.55 15.05 -4.68
CA PRO A 38 12.16 13.81 -4.26
C PRO A 38 13.65 13.76 -4.64
N GLY A 39 14.46 13.29 -3.70
CA GLY A 39 15.88 13.02 -3.86
C GLY A 39 16.23 11.59 -3.45
N PHE A 40 17.48 11.17 -3.65
CA PHE A 40 17.93 9.83 -3.27
C PHE A 40 19.16 9.94 -2.38
N GLY A 41 19.14 9.24 -1.24
CA GLY A 41 20.26 9.26 -0.31
C GLY A 41 19.94 8.52 0.98
N LYS A 42 20.49 9.01 2.08
CA LYS A 42 20.40 8.34 3.38
C LYS A 42 19.11 8.70 4.12
N GLY A 43 18.58 9.89 3.87
CA GLY A 43 17.43 10.41 4.60
C GLY A 43 16.13 9.74 4.17
N LEU A 44 15.22 9.54 5.11
CA LEU A 44 13.82 9.24 4.82
C LEU A 44 13.05 10.56 4.84
N ILE A 45 12.30 10.86 3.77
CA ILE A 45 11.42 12.03 3.77
C ILE A 45 10.23 11.81 4.70
N ASP A 46 9.82 12.85 5.43
CA ASP A 46 8.61 12.81 6.26
C ASP A 46 7.35 12.76 5.38
N ASP A 47 6.33 12.03 5.82
CA ASP A 47 5.10 11.79 5.07
C ASP A 47 4.36 13.10 4.72
N ASP A 48 4.34 14.07 5.63
CA ASP A 48 3.66 15.37 5.44
C ASP A 48 4.31 16.28 4.37
N LEU A 49 5.50 15.90 3.89
CA LEU A 49 6.21 16.58 2.81
C LEU A 49 5.99 15.93 1.43
N VAL A 50 5.58 14.66 1.39
CA VAL A 50 5.29 13.93 0.16
C VAL A 50 3.91 14.31 -0.35
N GLY A 51 3.85 14.80 -1.60
CA GLY A 51 2.60 15.22 -2.23
C GLY A 51 1.93 14.12 -3.05
N GLY A 52 0.64 14.33 -3.30
CA GLY A 52 -0.21 13.44 -4.10
C GLY A 52 -0.19 12.00 -3.59
N LYS A 53 -0.31 11.81 -2.27
CA LYS A 53 -0.39 10.48 -1.69
C LYS A 53 -1.82 9.99 -1.74
N GLU A 54 -2.01 8.73 -2.11
CA GLU A 54 -3.30 8.08 -2.24
C GLU A 54 -3.26 6.70 -1.58
N TYR A 55 -4.41 6.22 -1.12
CA TYR A 55 -4.55 4.88 -0.57
C TYR A 55 -5.94 4.29 -0.80
N SER A 56 -6.04 2.96 -0.75
CA SER A 56 -7.28 2.19 -0.58
C SER A 56 -7.22 1.37 0.72
N HIS A 57 -8.36 0.89 1.21
CA HIS A 57 -8.47 0.12 2.46
C HIS A 57 -9.66 -0.86 2.43
N ASP A 58 -9.65 -1.91 3.26
CA ASP A 58 -10.76 -2.85 3.38
C ASP A 58 -12.05 -2.11 3.71
N ARG A 59 -13.12 -2.49 3.02
CA ARG A 59 -14.38 -1.74 2.98
C ARG A 59 -14.12 -0.29 2.60
N ASP A 60 -13.54 -0.08 1.43
CA ASP A 60 -13.30 1.25 0.87
C ASP A 60 -14.52 2.12 1.11
N SER A 61 -14.28 3.31 1.64
CA SER A 61 -15.35 4.18 2.10
C SER A 61 -15.10 5.59 1.67
N THR A 62 -16.17 6.27 1.27
CA THR A 62 -16.09 7.69 0.89
C THR A 62 -15.60 8.52 2.09
N SER A 63 -14.56 9.33 1.90
CA SER A 63 -14.11 10.37 2.83
C SER A 63 -15.18 11.44 3.10
N ILE A 64 -16.21 11.51 2.25
CA ILE A 64 -17.39 12.34 2.49
C ILE A 64 -18.27 11.67 3.56
N GLY A 65 -18.08 12.11 4.81
CA GLY A 65 -19.08 12.06 5.87
C GLY A 65 -20.27 12.98 5.55
N GLY A 66 -20.95 12.75 4.42
CA GLY A 66 -21.96 13.62 3.83
C GLY A 66 -23.27 13.59 4.60
N GLY A 67 -23.30 14.10 5.83
CA GLY A 67 -24.51 14.30 6.63
C GLY A 67 -25.34 13.04 6.93
N ALA A 68 -24.87 11.86 6.52
CA ALA A 68 -25.51 10.60 6.77
C ALA A 68 -25.24 10.19 8.22
N VAL A 69 -26.32 10.07 8.99
CA VAL A 69 -26.30 9.41 10.29
C VAL A 69 -26.10 7.92 10.03
N GLY A 70 -24.84 7.46 10.00
CA GLY A 70 -24.46 6.06 9.75
C GLY A 70 -22.96 5.94 9.44
N PRO A 71 -22.39 4.72 9.40
CA PRO A 71 -21.10 4.52 8.75
C PRO A 71 -21.17 5.08 7.30
N PRO A 72 -20.05 5.61 6.76
CA PRO A 72 -20.01 6.01 5.35
C PRO A 72 -20.52 4.85 4.48
N PRO A 73 -21.25 5.13 3.38
CA PRO A 73 -21.62 4.08 2.45
C PRO A 73 -20.34 3.37 1.97
N PHE A 74 -20.35 2.04 2.03
CA PHE A 74 -19.29 1.22 1.43
C PHE A 74 -19.21 1.54 -0.06
N ASP A 75 -18.01 1.83 -0.51
CA ASP A 75 -17.66 2.19 -1.88
C ASP A 75 -16.34 1.50 -2.22
N ALA A 76 -16.44 0.18 -2.46
CA ALA A 76 -15.35 -0.81 -2.59
C ALA A 76 -14.25 -0.47 -3.61
N GLU A 77 -14.37 0.63 -4.35
CA GLU A 77 -13.40 1.01 -5.38
C GLU A 77 -12.95 2.47 -5.27
N GLN A 78 -13.17 3.09 -4.11
CA GLN A 78 -12.84 4.48 -3.84
C GLN A 78 -11.40 4.64 -3.34
N ILE A 79 -10.60 5.39 -4.08
CA ILE A 79 -9.27 5.85 -3.67
C ILE A 79 -9.38 7.15 -2.88
N VAL A 80 -8.61 7.24 -1.80
CA VAL A 80 -8.59 8.39 -0.89
C VAL A 80 -7.20 9.03 -0.91
N ALA A 81 -7.15 10.33 -1.20
CA ALA A 81 -5.92 11.11 -1.05
C ALA A 81 -5.76 11.61 0.39
N TRP A 82 -4.51 11.71 0.87
CA TRP A 82 -4.20 12.09 2.26
C TRP A 82 -2.99 13.03 2.39
N ASP A 83 -3.05 13.94 3.37
CA ASP A 83 -2.10 15.06 3.50
C ASP A 83 -0.95 14.84 4.51
N GLY A 84 -0.89 13.67 5.16
CA GLY A 84 0.09 13.36 6.23
C GLY A 84 -0.21 14.05 7.58
N LYS A 85 -1.39 14.67 7.72
CA LYS A 85 -1.85 15.35 8.94
C LYS A 85 -3.24 14.85 9.35
N GLY A 86 -3.65 13.72 8.78
CA GLY A 86 -4.94 13.09 8.95
C GLY A 86 -6.05 13.66 8.08
N GLY A 87 -5.76 14.64 7.21
CA GLY A 87 -6.74 15.22 6.29
C GLY A 87 -6.88 14.37 5.02
N VAL A 88 -8.12 14.06 4.63
CA VAL A 88 -8.42 13.17 3.50
C VAL A 88 -9.43 13.76 2.52
N VAL A 89 -9.42 13.27 1.27
CA VAL A 89 -10.43 13.60 0.23
C VAL A 89 -10.55 12.47 -0.81
N ASP A 90 -11.77 12.22 -1.28
CA ASP A 90 -12.07 11.25 -2.35
C ASP A 90 -11.47 11.73 -3.67
N VAL A 91 -10.84 10.82 -4.41
CA VAL A 91 -10.22 11.13 -5.70
C VAL A 91 -10.76 10.25 -6.84
N THR A 92 -10.20 9.07 -7.06
CA THR A 92 -10.63 8.14 -8.12
C THR A 92 -11.58 7.10 -7.56
N ASP A 93 -12.61 6.76 -8.33
CA ASP A 93 -13.52 5.65 -8.07
C ASP A 93 -13.53 4.77 -9.33
N TYR A 94 -13.09 3.51 -9.20
CA TYR A 94 -13.06 2.58 -10.33
C TYR A 94 -14.41 1.88 -10.59
N THR A 95 -15.44 2.17 -9.79
CA THR A 95 -16.76 1.55 -9.91
C THR A 95 -17.29 1.62 -11.34
N GLY A 96 -17.57 0.46 -11.91
CA GLY A 96 -18.15 0.34 -13.25
C GLY A 96 -17.19 0.62 -14.41
N THR A 97 -15.88 0.72 -14.15
CA THR A 97 -14.86 0.75 -15.22
C THR A 97 -14.80 -0.59 -15.96
N ARG A 98 -15.05 -1.71 -15.28
CA ARG A 98 -14.91 -3.07 -15.82
C ARG A 98 -16.21 -3.64 -16.41
N PRO A 99 -16.12 -4.60 -17.36
CA PRO A 99 -17.29 -5.27 -17.96
C PRO A 99 -18.08 -6.16 -16.99
N ALA A 100 -17.43 -6.69 -15.96
CA ALA A 100 -18.05 -7.42 -14.87
C ALA A 100 -17.60 -6.78 -13.57
N TYR A 101 -18.57 -6.57 -12.69
CA TYR A 101 -18.40 -5.90 -11.41
C TYR A 101 -19.25 -6.66 -10.39
N THR A 102 -18.66 -6.96 -9.24
CA THR A 102 -19.40 -7.35 -8.06
C THR A 102 -19.25 -6.26 -6.99
N PRO A 103 -20.32 -5.95 -6.22
CA PRO A 103 -20.21 -4.98 -5.14
C PRO A 103 -19.18 -5.29 -4.04
N ASP A 104 -18.61 -6.49 -4.04
CA ASP A 104 -17.59 -6.93 -3.08
C ASP A 104 -16.17 -6.87 -3.71
N ASP A 105 -16.02 -6.29 -4.92
CA ASP A 105 -14.72 -6.09 -5.59
C ASP A 105 -13.93 -4.95 -4.89
N GLU A 106 -13.30 -5.24 -3.74
CA GLU A 106 -12.43 -4.31 -3.01
C GLU A 106 -11.09 -4.12 -3.74
N ILE A 107 -10.49 -2.92 -3.66
CA ILE A 107 -9.17 -2.68 -4.26
C ILE A 107 -8.09 -3.28 -3.38
N ASP A 108 -7.25 -4.12 -3.98
CA ASP A 108 -6.19 -4.87 -3.30
C ASP A 108 -4.78 -4.40 -3.68
N ALA A 109 -4.67 -3.51 -4.66
CA ALA A 109 -3.45 -2.77 -4.96
C ALA A 109 -3.74 -1.60 -5.89
N ILE A 110 -2.93 -0.55 -5.83
CA ILE A 110 -2.90 0.55 -6.80
C ILE A 110 -1.46 0.85 -7.19
N ALA A 111 -1.28 1.47 -8.36
CA ALA A 111 -0.01 2.02 -8.80
C ALA A 111 -0.24 3.01 -9.95
N ASN A 112 0.77 3.82 -10.23
CA ASN A 112 0.94 4.53 -11.48
C ASN A 112 1.70 3.66 -12.49
N HIS A 113 1.41 3.80 -13.79
CA HIS A 113 2.20 3.12 -14.83
C HIS A 113 3.70 3.43 -14.75
N GLY A 114 4.13 4.49 -14.07
CA GLY A 114 5.53 4.86 -13.94
C GLY A 114 5.86 5.32 -12.53
N ASP A 115 5.69 4.43 -11.55
CA ASP A 115 5.92 4.74 -10.14
C ASP A 115 7.27 5.41 -9.93
N TYR A 116 7.22 6.49 -9.16
CA TYR A 116 8.42 7.20 -8.83
C TYR A 116 9.35 6.30 -8.02
N ALA A 117 10.65 6.34 -8.33
CA ALA A 117 11.68 5.57 -7.64
C ALA A 117 11.58 4.03 -7.77
N TYR A 118 10.76 3.49 -8.69
CA TYR A 118 10.74 2.04 -8.99
C TYR A 118 12.13 1.47 -9.30
N THR A 119 12.88 2.13 -10.19
CA THR A 119 14.24 1.67 -10.54
C THR A 119 15.19 1.83 -9.35
N GLU A 120 14.97 2.87 -8.56
CA GLU A 120 15.77 3.21 -7.40
C GLU A 120 15.57 2.25 -6.23
N VAL A 121 14.37 1.75 -5.96
CA VAL A 121 14.16 0.73 -4.92
C VAL A 121 14.89 -0.56 -5.28
N ARG A 122 14.85 -0.97 -6.56
CA ARG A 122 15.58 -2.14 -7.08
C ARG A 122 17.10 -2.00 -7.05
N THR A 123 17.60 -0.79 -6.97
CA THR A 123 19.04 -0.48 -6.93
C THR A 123 19.49 0.05 -5.58
N GLU A 124 18.68 -0.12 -4.54
CA GLU A 124 18.97 0.28 -3.15
C GLU A 124 19.13 1.80 -2.96
N ARG A 125 18.65 2.61 -3.91
CA ARG A 125 18.75 4.08 -3.97
C ARG A 125 17.59 4.81 -3.31
N ALA A 126 16.42 4.18 -3.27
CA ALA A 126 15.24 4.66 -2.56
C ALA A 126 14.97 3.77 -1.34
N HIS A 127 13.91 4.05 -0.62
CA HIS A 127 13.42 3.28 0.51
C HIS A 127 12.09 2.66 0.11
N LEU A 128 11.87 1.40 0.47
CA LEU A 128 10.61 0.72 0.27
C LEU A 128 9.64 1.14 1.37
N LEU A 129 8.44 1.55 1.00
CA LEU A 129 7.29 1.64 1.89
C LEU A 129 6.46 0.37 1.75
N PHE A 130 5.82 -0.04 2.84
CA PHE A 130 4.87 -1.14 2.83
C PHE A 130 3.84 -1.04 3.95
N SER A 131 2.66 -1.64 3.75
CA SER A 131 1.66 -1.88 4.80
C SER A 131 1.56 -3.38 5.11
N LEU A 132 0.84 -3.71 6.18
CA LEU A 132 0.48 -5.09 6.50
C LEU A 132 -1.03 -5.29 6.34
N ASP A 133 -1.47 -6.51 6.00
CA ASP A 133 -2.89 -6.88 5.98
C ASP A 133 -3.43 -6.95 7.44
N ASP A 134 -4.70 -6.59 7.64
CA ASP A 134 -5.40 -6.79 8.91
C ASP A 134 -5.70 -8.26 9.20
N ARG A 135 -5.64 -9.11 8.18
CA ARG A 135 -5.82 -10.56 8.26
C ARG A 135 -4.53 -11.29 7.96
N TYR A 136 -4.33 -12.36 8.71
CA TYR A 136 -3.29 -13.32 8.42
C TYR A 136 -3.71 -14.70 8.89
N ASN A 137 -2.99 -15.73 8.46
CA ASN A 137 -3.27 -17.10 8.84
C ASN A 137 -2.26 -17.63 9.86
N ILE A 138 -2.80 -18.30 10.88
CA ILE A 138 -2.04 -19.20 11.73
C ILE A 138 -2.22 -20.62 11.17
N VAL A 139 -1.11 -21.28 10.87
CA VAL A 139 -1.11 -22.63 10.30
C VAL A 139 -0.69 -23.65 11.35
N GLY A 140 -1.59 -24.58 11.65
CA GLY A 140 -1.30 -25.74 12.47
C GLY A 140 -0.44 -26.75 11.71
N LEU A 141 0.81 -26.92 12.16
CA LEU A 141 1.79 -27.81 11.54
C LEU A 141 1.41 -29.27 11.72
N GLY A 142 1.80 -30.12 10.75
CA GLY A 142 1.48 -31.55 10.78
C GLY A 142 0.00 -31.86 10.57
N GLY A 143 -0.70 -31.01 9.81
CA GLY A 143 -2.13 -31.16 9.50
C GLY A 143 -3.07 -30.58 10.57
N GLY A 144 -2.60 -29.62 11.37
CA GLY A 144 -3.38 -28.95 12.41
C GLY A 144 -4.43 -27.96 11.90
N GLY A 145 -4.49 -27.71 10.58
CA GLY A 145 -5.46 -26.82 9.93
C GLY A 145 -4.93 -25.40 9.73
N VAL A 146 -5.81 -24.52 9.25
CA VAL A 146 -5.54 -23.09 9.02
C VAL A 146 -6.56 -22.29 9.82
N PHE A 147 -6.10 -21.26 10.54
CA PHE A 147 -6.93 -20.44 11.41
C PHE A 147 -6.73 -18.96 11.05
N PRO A 148 -7.79 -18.22 10.68
CA PRO A 148 -7.67 -16.79 10.45
C PRO A 148 -7.38 -16.09 11.79
N ALA A 149 -6.52 -15.09 11.73
CA ALA A 149 -6.19 -14.19 12.82
C ALA A 149 -6.26 -12.75 12.32
N ILE A 150 -6.40 -11.82 13.26
CA ILE A 150 -6.52 -10.40 12.96
C ILE A 150 -5.34 -9.66 13.58
N LEU A 151 -4.63 -8.89 12.77
CA LEU A 151 -3.64 -7.93 13.19
C LEU A 151 -4.35 -6.65 13.64
N PRO A 152 -4.15 -6.17 14.88
CA PRO A 152 -4.86 -4.98 15.34
C PRO A 152 -4.46 -3.73 14.52
N SER A 153 -5.46 -3.03 13.99
CA SER A 153 -5.31 -1.66 13.50
C SER A 153 -5.00 -0.74 14.71
N GLY A 154 -3.96 0.07 14.60
CA GLY A 154 -3.19 0.67 15.69
C GLY A 154 -3.88 1.55 16.72
N LEU A 155 -5.20 1.73 16.72
CA LEU A 155 -5.94 2.43 17.79
C LEU A 155 -7.32 1.81 18.05
N SER A 156 -7.45 0.49 17.99
CA SER A 156 -8.66 -0.21 18.44
C SER A 156 -9.03 0.21 19.87
N SER A 157 -10.31 0.56 20.10
CA SER A 157 -10.83 0.90 21.44
C SER A 157 -10.59 -0.17 22.52
N THR A 158 -10.16 -1.36 22.10
CA THR A 158 -9.83 -2.51 22.95
C THR A 158 -8.33 -2.59 23.30
N TYR A 159 -7.44 -1.97 22.52
CA TYR A 159 -5.98 -2.01 22.70
C TYR A 159 -5.39 -0.59 22.77
N PRO A 160 -4.87 -0.15 23.93
CA PRO A 160 -4.30 1.18 24.07
C PRO A 160 -2.84 1.20 23.58
N GLY A 161 -2.63 1.54 22.31
CA GLY A 161 -1.32 1.92 21.75
C GLY A 161 -1.26 1.74 20.23
N PRO A 162 -0.44 2.55 19.51
CA PRO A 162 -0.15 2.37 18.08
C PRO A 162 0.19 0.90 17.78
N GLY A 163 -0.17 0.42 16.59
CA GLY A 163 -0.29 -0.99 16.22
C GLY A 163 1.03 -1.71 16.01
N VAL A 164 2.03 -1.42 16.83
CA VAL A 164 3.41 -1.84 16.62
C VAL A 164 3.54 -3.35 16.51
N VAL A 165 4.07 -3.81 15.38
CA VAL A 165 4.34 -5.22 15.08
C VAL A 165 5.83 -5.51 15.27
N PRO A 166 6.21 -6.33 16.27
CA PRO A 166 7.60 -6.75 16.42
C PRO A 166 7.98 -7.76 15.34
N LEU A 167 9.14 -7.56 14.74
CA LEU A 167 9.68 -8.43 13.69
C LEU A 167 10.78 -9.36 14.22
N GLY A 168 11.05 -10.45 13.50
CA GLY A 168 12.03 -11.47 13.88
C GLY A 168 13.48 -10.97 13.90
N ASN A 169 13.79 -9.91 13.16
CA ASN A 169 15.10 -9.23 13.16
C ASN A 169 15.29 -8.26 14.35
N GLY A 170 14.25 -8.06 15.18
CA GLY A 170 14.26 -7.16 16.33
C GLY A 170 13.82 -5.73 16.02
N ASN A 171 13.47 -5.42 14.77
CA ASN A 171 12.81 -4.16 14.41
C ASN A 171 11.34 -4.17 14.83
N SER A 172 10.68 -3.03 14.62
CA SER A 172 9.26 -2.88 14.87
C SER A 172 8.66 -1.98 13.81
N VAL A 173 7.55 -2.44 13.24
CA VAL A 173 6.85 -1.78 12.13
C VAL A 173 5.42 -1.44 12.55
N GLY A 174 4.68 -0.79 11.68
CA GLY A 174 3.30 -0.40 11.92
C GLY A 174 2.34 -1.58 11.87
N GLY A 175 1.15 -1.41 12.41
CA GLY A 175 0.02 -2.32 12.25
C GLY A 175 -0.62 -2.20 10.86
N ALA A 176 -1.77 -2.85 10.67
CA ALA A 176 -2.37 -2.93 9.34
C ALA A 176 -2.73 -1.56 8.73
N GLY A 177 -3.30 -0.65 9.52
CA GLY A 177 -3.64 0.71 9.08
C GLY A 177 -2.47 1.71 9.11
N GLU A 178 -1.22 1.25 9.21
CA GLU A 178 -0.02 2.09 9.29
C GLU A 178 0.92 1.76 8.12
N ILE A 179 1.71 2.74 7.70
CA ILE A 179 2.71 2.54 6.63
C ILE A 179 4.09 2.47 7.26
N SER A 180 4.80 1.41 6.92
CA SER A 180 6.14 1.10 7.38
C SER A 180 7.16 1.35 6.28
N PHE A 181 8.44 1.38 6.64
CA PHE A 181 9.52 1.49 5.68
C PHE A 181 10.58 0.42 5.88
N GLU A 182 11.31 0.14 4.80
CA GLU A 182 12.64 -0.45 4.82
C GLU A 182 13.62 0.47 4.08
N LEU A 183 14.78 0.74 4.71
CA LEU A 183 15.79 1.60 4.11
C LEU A 183 16.65 0.85 3.09
N GLY A 184 16.68 1.37 1.86
CA GLY A 184 17.74 1.05 0.91
C GLY A 184 19.14 1.35 1.43
N LEU A 185 20.12 0.60 0.91
CA LEU A 185 21.51 0.61 1.40
C LEU A 185 22.32 1.86 1.00
N ILE A 186 21.90 2.60 -0.03
CA ILE A 186 22.65 3.77 -0.49
C ILE A 186 22.56 4.90 0.54
N GLY A 187 23.68 5.61 0.70
CA GLY A 187 23.86 6.53 1.82
C GLY A 187 24.43 5.86 3.08
N GLY A 188 24.61 4.53 3.06
CA GLY A 188 25.26 3.78 4.14
C GLY A 188 24.32 3.43 5.30
N ASN A 189 23.05 3.19 5.00
CA ASN A 189 22.12 2.60 5.95
C ASN A 189 22.52 1.14 6.25
N PRO A 190 22.37 0.67 7.51
CA PRO A 190 22.53 -0.74 7.81
C PRO A 190 21.50 -1.58 7.03
N PRO A 191 21.86 -2.81 6.61
CA PRO A 191 20.88 -3.76 6.08
C PRO A 191 19.75 -4.01 7.08
N ASP A 192 18.57 -4.39 6.56
CA ASP A 192 17.43 -4.82 7.36
C ASP A 192 17.02 -3.75 8.39
N THR A 193 16.96 -2.49 7.96
CA THR A 193 16.55 -1.36 8.81
C THR A 193 15.11 -0.96 8.50
N GLN A 194 14.21 -1.25 9.43
CA GLN A 194 12.77 -1.05 9.26
C GLN A 194 12.19 -0.18 10.39
N GLY A 195 11.04 0.45 10.10
CA GLY A 195 10.33 1.27 11.07
C GLY A 195 8.94 1.70 10.58
N VAL A 196 8.30 2.58 11.33
CA VAL A 196 7.03 3.22 10.93
C VAL A 196 7.34 4.51 10.19
N TRP A 197 6.74 4.68 9.01
CA TRP A 197 6.81 5.92 8.23
C TRP A 197 5.63 6.84 8.55
N ALA A 198 4.41 6.30 8.53
CA ALA A 198 3.19 7.05 8.85
C ALA A 198 2.24 6.22 9.71
N ASN A 199 1.74 6.83 10.79
CA ASN A 199 0.79 6.24 11.70
C ASN A 199 -0.65 6.51 11.21
N GLN A 200 -1.60 5.71 11.69
CA GLN A 200 -3.03 5.87 11.35
C GLN A 200 -3.56 7.31 11.42
N PRO A 201 -3.27 8.12 12.48
CA PRO A 201 -3.80 9.48 12.57
C PRO A 201 -3.17 10.46 11.57
N GLU A 202 -2.00 10.14 11.03
CA GLU A 202 -1.33 10.91 9.97
C GLU A 202 -1.97 10.56 8.62
N ILE A 203 -2.40 9.31 8.44
CA ILE A 203 -3.14 8.81 7.26
C ILE A 203 -4.56 9.38 7.19
N ASN A 204 -5.41 9.02 8.13
CA ASN A 204 -6.75 9.55 8.24
C ASN A 204 -7.10 9.77 9.70
N GLY A 205 -7.25 11.04 10.09
CA GLY A 205 -7.47 11.39 11.48
C GLY A 205 -8.82 10.96 12.03
N MET A 206 -9.83 10.71 11.17
CA MET A 206 -11.13 10.15 11.56
C MET A 206 -11.98 9.78 10.33
N PRO A 207 -12.40 8.50 10.16
CA PRO A 207 -11.97 7.32 10.94
C PRO A 207 -10.51 6.95 10.66
N PHE A 208 -9.86 6.27 11.60
CA PHE A 208 -8.57 5.63 11.31
C PHE A 208 -8.78 4.52 10.28
N PRO A 209 -7.86 4.34 9.32
CA PRO A 209 -7.93 3.22 8.40
C PRO A 209 -7.68 1.93 9.18
N ASP A 210 -8.45 0.88 8.90
CA ASP A 210 -8.26 -0.42 9.56
C ASP A 210 -7.04 -1.15 8.95
N ASP A 211 -6.82 -0.99 7.65
CA ASP A 211 -5.67 -1.42 6.86
C ASP A 211 -5.37 -0.44 5.72
N ILE A 212 -4.34 -0.76 4.93
CA ILE A 212 -3.97 -0.07 3.71
C ILE A 212 -3.72 -1.14 2.65
N ASN A 213 -4.60 -1.23 1.64
CA ASN A 213 -4.58 -2.25 0.57
C ASN A 213 -3.92 -1.73 -0.70
N GLY A 214 -3.78 -0.42 -0.80
CA GLY A 214 -3.18 0.24 -1.95
C GLY A 214 -2.49 1.48 -1.45
N LEU A 215 -1.31 1.75 -2.00
CA LEU A 215 -0.54 2.93 -1.66
C LEU A 215 0.05 3.47 -2.95
N GLU A 216 -0.22 4.75 -3.20
CA GLU A 216 0.45 5.53 -4.22
C GLU A 216 1.08 6.73 -3.51
N VAL A 217 2.33 7.02 -3.83
CA VAL A 217 2.94 8.28 -3.42
C VAL A 217 3.64 8.94 -4.59
N TRP A 218 3.71 10.27 -4.55
CA TRP A 218 4.25 11.11 -5.63
C TRP A 218 3.29 11.31 -6.81
N GLY A 219 2.15 11.92 -6.53
CA GLY A 219 1.22 12.34 -7.58
C GLY A 219 0.98 13.84 -7.65
N PRO A 220 0.12 14.29 -8.59
CA PRO A 220 -0.51 15.59 -8.48
C PRO A 220 -1.38 15.66 -7.22
N GLU A 221 -1.52 16.86 -6.67
CA GLU A 221 -2.42 17.07 -5.54
C GLU A 221 -3.90 16.99 -5.98
N PRO A 222 -4.82 16.54 -5.11
CA PRO A 222 -6.25 16.50 -5.36
C PRO A 222 -6.81 17.80 -5.94
N PRO A 223 -7.84 17.73 -6.81
CA PRO A 223 -8.64 16.55 -7.14
C PRO A 223 -8.08 15.69 -8.29
N LEU A 224 -6.82 15.89 -8.66
CA LEU A 224 -6.18 15.08 -9.69
C LEU A 224 -5.58 13.86 -9.00
N ALA A 225 -6.17 12.69 -9.21
CA ALA A 225 -5.52 11.42 -8.96
C ALA A 225 -4.78 10.96 -10.20
N ASP A 226 -3.72 10.21 -10.02
CA ASP A 226 -2.95 9.64 -11.11
C ASP A 226 -2.92 8.12 -11.15
N ALA A 227 -3.19 7.42 -10.04
CA ALA A 227 -3.21 5.96 -10.00
C ALA A 227 -4.00 5.37 -11.19
N ASP A 228 -3.28 4.73 -12.10
CA ASP A 228 -3.83 4.26 -13.38
C ASP A 228 -3.74 2.74 -13.59
N LYS A 229 -3.22 2.04 -12.59
CA LYS A 229 -3.22 0.59 -12.45
C LYS A 229 -3.84 0.22 -11.10
N TYR A 230 -4.62 -0.85 -11.08
CA TYR A 230 -5.16 -1.39 -9.85
C TYR A 230 -5.37 -2.91 -9.92
N SER A 231 -5.42 -3.55 -8.76
CA SER A 231 -5.84 -4.92 -8.57
C SER A 231 -7.09 -4.98 -7.69
N LEU A 232 -7.79 -6.11 -7.72
CA LEU A 232 -9.00 -6.35 -6.95
C LEU A 232 -8.80 -7.56 -6.08
N MET A 233 -9.54 -7.59 -4.98
CA MET A 233 -9.66 -8.79 -4.17
C MET A 233 -10.18 -9.94 -5.05
N ASP A 234 -9.53 -11.10 -4.92
CA ASP A 234 -9.80 -12.32 -5.69
C ASP A 234 -9.61 -12.18 -7.22
N ASP A 235 -8.36 -11.93 -7.64
CA ASP A 235 -7.92 -11.86 -9.04
C ASP A 235 -8.52 -12.92 -9.98
N VAL A 236 -8.70 -14.14 -9.49
CA VAL A 236 -9.20 -15.29 -10.27
C VAL A 236 -10.65 -15.08 -10.74
N PHE A 237 -11.43 -14.26 -10.03
CA PHE A 237 -12.84 -13.97 -10.33
C PHE A 237 -13.06 -12.59 -10.97
N SER A 238 -12.02 -11.76 -11.07
CA SER A 238 -12.11 -10.41 -11.65
C SER A 238 -12.50 -10.41 -13.14
N GLY A 239 -12.28 -11.52 -13.84
CA GLY A 239 -12.63 -11.67 -15.26
C GLY A 239 -14.14 -11.81 -15.49
N GLY A 240 -14.71 -10.98 -16.37
CA GLY A 240 -16.10 -11.16 -16.81
C GLY A 240 -16.32 -12.46 -17.59
N ALA A 241 -17.59 -12.88 -17.75
CA ALA A 241 -17.96 -14.18 -18.37
C ALA A 241 -17.42 -14.45 -19.79
N ALA A 242 -16.89 -13.42 -20.46
CA ALA A 242 -16.31 -13.49 -21.81
C ALA A 242 -14.79 -13.17 -21.85
N GLY A 243 -14.16 -12.79 -20.73
CA GLY A 243 -12.74 -12.47 -20.60
C GLY A 243 -12.01 -13.45 -19.69
N GLY A 244 -10.68 -13.47 -19.75
CA GLY A 244 -9.86 -14.20 -18.77
C GLY A 244 -9.76 -13.43 -17.44
N ALA A 245 -9.44 -14.14 -16.36
CA ALA A 245 -9.08 -13.53 -15.08
C ALA A 245 -7.88 -12.56 -15.24
N THR A 246 -7.91 -11.46 -14.51
CA THR A 246 -6.97 -10.34 -14.65
C THR A 246 -6.48 -9.93 -13.27
N SER A 247 -5.16 -9.89 -13.07
CA SER A 247 -4.59 -9.47 -11.78
C SER A 247 -4.35 -7.97 -11.70
N VAL A 248 -4.06 -7.32 -12.84
CA VAL A 248 -3.88 -5.87 -12.89
C VAL A 248 -4.72 -5.31 -14.03
N TRP A 249 -5.54 -4.32 -13.69
CA TRP A 249 -6.40 -3.57 -14.58
C TRP A 249 -5.81 -2.18 -14.83
N ASN A 250 -6.05 -1.64 -16.02
CA ASN A 250 -5.90 -0.21 -16.24
C ASN A 250 -7.10 0.53 -15.62
N ALA A 251 -6.93 1.80 -15.25
CA ALA A 251 -8.02 2.68 -14.79
C ALA A 251 -9.23 2.74 -15.77
N SER A 252 -8.99 2.45 -17.05
CA SER A 252 -10.05 2.36 -18.07
C SER A 252 -10.90 1.07 -17.98
N GLY A 253 -10.56 0.15 -17.08
CA GLY A 253 -11.18 -1.17 -16.92
C GLY A 253 -10.78 -2.17 -18.00
N THR A 254 -9.70 -1.91 -18.75
CA THR A 254 -9.10 -2.87 -19.67
C THR A 254 -8.06 -3.74 -18.94
N PRO A 255 -7.91 -5.03 -19.30
CA PRO A 255 -6.89 -5.87 -18.69
C PRO A 255 -5.46 -5.41 -19.03
N TYR A 256 -4.63 -5.22 -18.01
CA TYR A 256 -3.21 -4.90 -18.15
C TYR A 256 -2.35 -6.17 -18.04
N ILE A 257 -2.45 -6.89 -16.90
CA ILE A 257 -1.76 -8.16 -16.66
C ILE A 257 -2.77 -9.29 -16.47
N PRO A 258 -2.76 -10.34 -17.31
CA PRO A 258 -3.62 -11.50 -17.12
C PRO A 258 -3.19 -12.29 -15.88
N HIS A 259 -4.16 -12.79 -15.10
CA HIS A 259 -3.91 -13.51 -13.85
C HIS A 259 -2.97 -14.72 -14.01
N ALA A 260 -3.06 -15.42 -15.15
CA ALA A 260 -2.18 -16.55 -15.46
C ALA A 260 -0.68 -16.17 -15.51
N ALA A 261 -0.33 -14.91 -15.81
CA ALA A 261 1.05 -14.44 -15.79
C ALA A 261 1.58 -14.34 -14.35
N ILE A 262 0.76 -13.84 -13.41
CA ILE A 262 1.10 -13.78 -11.98
C ILE A 262 1.25 -15.19 -11.40
N VAL A 263 0.30 -16.09 -11.67
CA VAL A 263 0.39 -17.49 -11.24
C VAL A 263 1.67 -18.15 -11.77
N ALA A 264 2.01 -17.95 -13.04
CA ALA A 264 3.24 -18.48 -13.62
C ALA A 264 4.49 -17.91 -12.95
N ALA A 265 4.51 -16.61 -12.64
CA ALA A 265 5.62 -15.95 -11.98
C ALA A 265 5.87 -16.49 -10.57
N VAL A 266 4.81 -16.51 -9.76
CA VAL A 266 4.81 -16.99 -8.37
C VAL A 266 5.24 -18.46 -8.30
N THR A 267 4.61 -19.32 -9.11
CA THR A 267 4.90 -20.75 -9.07
C THR A 267 6.26 -21.14 -9.62
N ALA A 268 6.94 -20.25 -10.34
CA ALA A 268 8.32 -20.45 -10.78
C ALA A 268 9.34 -20.18 -9.67
N LEU A 269 9.00 -19.39 -8.65
CA LEU A 269 9.92 -18.94 -7.61
C LEU A 269 9.70 -19.62 -6.25
N LEU A 270 8.46 -19.99 -5.92
CA LEU A 270 8.15 -20.57 -4.62
C LEU A 270 8.68 -22.01 -4.47
N PRO A 271 9.50 -22.30 -3.45
CA PRO A 271 10.31 -23.53 -3.39
C PRO A 271 9.57 -24.78 -2.84
N GLY A 272 8.29 -24.69 -2.49
CA GLY A 272 7.58 -25.73 -1.74
C GLY A 272 6.70 -26.70 -2.55
N PRO A 273 6.24 -27.81 -1.92
CA PRO A 273 5.14 -28.60 -2.45
C PRO A 273 3.90 -27.73 -2.59
N ARG A 274 3.23 -27.82 -3.74
CA ARG A 274 2.00 -27.06 -3.97
C ARG A 274 0.88 -27.52 -3.02
N PRO A 275 0.00 -26.61 -2.58
CA PRO A 275 -1.19 -26.97 -1.83
C PRO A 275 -2.10 -27.91 -2.67
N THR A 276 -3.01 -28.60 -2.00
CA THR A 276 -4.00 -29.44 -2.69
C THR A 276 -5.11 -28.56 -3.25
N GLY A 277 -5.12 -28.36 -4.56
CA GLY A 277 -6.13 -27.56 -5.26
C GLY A 277 -5.57 -26.94 -6.54
N PRO A 278 -6.41 -26.26 -7.33
CA PRO A 278 -5.95 -25.38 -8.39
C PRO A 278 -5.21 -24.19 -7.76
N ILE A 279 -3.94 -24.01 -8.13
CA ILE A 279 -3.10 -22.96 -7.53
C ILE A 279 -3.59 -21.55 -7.90
N GLU A 280 -4.24 -21.45 -9.05
CA GLU A 280 -4.87 -20.24 -9.57
C GLU A 280 -5.93 -19.68 -8.61
N GLU A 281 -6.62 -20.53 -7.84
CA GLU A 281 -7.65 -20.08 -6.89
C GLU A 281 -7.04 -19.51 -5.58
N PHE A 282 -5.73 -19.64 -5.37
CA PHE A 282 -5.06 -19.16 -4.16
C PHE A 282 -4.15 -17.95 -4.40
N VAL A 283 -3.80 -17.68 -5.65
CA VAL A 283 -2.96 -16.53 -6.00
C VAL A 283 -3.86 -15.31 -6.09
N ASN A 284 -3.53 -14.27 -5.33
CA ASN A 284 -4.22 -13.00 -5.28
C ASN A 284 -3.16 -11.91 -5.10
N LEU A 285 -3.13 -10.89 -5.94
CA LEU A 285 -2.14 -9.82 -5.86
C LEU A 285 -2.57 -8.79 -4.82
N ASP A 286 -1.70 -8.54 -3.83
CA ASP A 286 -2.05 -7.75 -2.64
C ASP A 286 -1.21 -6.46 -2.52
N ALA A 287 -0.23 -6.24 -3.40
CA ALA A 287 0.54 -5.00 -3.42
C ALA A 287 1.17 -4.82 -4.80
N LEU A 288 1.33 -3.58 -5.26
CA LEU A 288 1.78 -3.32 -6.63
C LEU A 288 2.69 -2.09 -6.69
N MET A 289 3.75 -2.19 -7.48
CA MET A 289 4.38 -1.06 -8.14
C MET A 289 4.58 -1.37 -9.62
N VAL A 290 4.45 -0.39 -10.52
CA VAL A 290 4.55 -0.55 -11.96
C VAL A 290 5.61 0.37 -12.58
N HIS A 291 6.35 -0.17 -13.53
CA HIS A 291 7.28 0.53 -14.40
C HIS A 291 7.05 0.13 -15.86
N ASP A 292 6.12 0.86 -16.46
CA ASP A 292 5.68 0.86 -17.85
C ASP A 292 5.95 2.25 -18.43
N VAL A 293 7.17 2.43 -18.90
CA VAL A 293 7.64 3.70 -19.47
C VAL A 293 7.92 3.60 -20.97
N LEU A 294 7.73 2.41 -21.57
CA LEU A 294 8.11 2.10 -22.94
C LEU A 294 7.14 1.11 -23.59
N GLY A 295 6.12 1.58 -24.30
CA GLY A 295 5.27 0.68 -25.06
C GLY A 295 3.86 1.20 -25.21
N ASP A 296 2.92 0.26 -25.20
CA ASP A 296 1.49 0.51 -25.11
C ASP A 296 1.09 0.54 -23.62
N PRO A 297 0.75 1.71 -23.04
CA PRO A 297 0.51 1.84 -21.60
C PRO A 297 -0.73 1.05 -21.10
N ASP A 298 -1.51 0.50 -22.03
CA ASP A 298 -2.66 -0.36 -21.75
C ASP A 298 -2.29 -1.85 -21.73
N ARG A 299 -1.04 -2.24 -21.97
CA ARG A 299 -0.63 -3.66 -22.06
C ARG A 299 0.72 -3.92 -21.43
N PHE A 300 0.81 -5.00 -20.66
CA PHE A 300 2.08 -5.50 -20.18
C PHE A 300 2.88 -6.17 -21.32
N ASP A 301 3.87 -5.48 -21.87
CA ASP A 301 4.56 -5.88 -23.08
C ASP A 301 6.10 -5.84 -23.00
N PRO A 302 6.79 -6.72 -23.76
CA PRO A 302 8.21 -6.57 -23.95
C PRO A 302 8.44 -5.33 -24.79
N GLY A 303 9.03 -4.31 -24.18
CA GLY A 303 9.30 -3.04 -24.83
C GLY A 303 10.05 -3.20 -26.17
N PRO A 304 10.07 -2.14 -27.02
CA PRO A 304 10.57 -2.23 -28.37
C PRO A 304 11.98 -2.85 -28.44
N VAL A 305 12.25 -3.68 -29.45
CA VAL A 305 13.54 -4.38 -29.58
C VAL A 305 14.71 -3.38 -29.49
N GLY A 306 15.51 -3.52 -28.43
CA GLY A 306 16.68 -2.67 -28.15
C GLY A 306 16.40 -1.42 -27.31
N ALA A 307 15.19 -1.22 -26.81
CA ALA A 307 14.80 -0.05 -26.00
C ALA A 307 14.99 -0.22 -24.49
N GLY A 308 15.15 -1.45 -24.00
CA GLY A 308 15.33 -1.71 -22.56
C GLY A 308 14.57 -2.93 -22.07
N PRO A 309 14.41 -3.08 -20.74
CA PRO A 309 13.80 -4.24 -20.10
C PRO A 309 12.29 -4.46 -20.33
N GLY A 310 11.60 -3.60 -21.10
CA GLY A 310 10.14 -3.68 -21.23
C GLY A 310 9.43 -3.33 -19.94
N ASP A 311 8.16 -3.71 -19.83
CA ASP A 311 7.36 -3.43 -18.64
C ASP A 311 7.78 -4.31 -17.47
N GLU A 312 7.77 -3.73 -16.28
CA GLU A 312 8.11 -4.41 -15.05
C GLU A 312 7.12 -4.05 -13.95
N ILE A 313 6.86 -5.00 -13.05
CA ILE A 313 6.13 -4.75 -11.81
C ILE A 313 6.89 -5.34 -10.61
N ILE A 314 6.73 -4.71 -9.45
CA ILE A 314 6.99 -5.31 -8.15
C ILE A 314 5.63 -5.61 -7.53
N PHE A 315 5.47 -6.79 -6.92
CA PHE A 315 4.20 -7.13 -6.28
C PHE A 315 4.36 -8.11 -5.13
N SER A 316 3.40 -8.13 -4.22
CA SER A 316 3.17 -9.22 -3.27
C SER A 316 1.93 -10.03 -3.67
N ILE A 317 1.71 -11.16 -3.02
CA ILE A 317 0.45 -11.89 -3.11
C ILE A 317 -0.04 -12.25 -1.71
N ARG A 318 -1.33 -12.56 -1.55
CA ARG A 318 -1.86 -13.10 -0.30
C ARG A 318 -1.15 -14.39 0.13
N GLN A 319 -1.16 -14.65 1.44
CA GLN A 319 -0.78 -15.95 1.98
C GLN A 319 -1.42 -17.11 1.26
N ILE A 320 -0.61 -18.13 1.01
CA ILE A 320 -1.09 -19.45 0.57
C ILE A 320 -0.72 -20.46 1.66
N PRO A 321 -1.57 -20.67 2.67
CA PRO A 321 -1.33 -21.64 3.72
C PRO A 321 -1.21 -23.06 3.16
N ASN A 322 -0.20 -23.78 3.63
CA ASN A 322 0.02 -25.17 3.29
C ASN A 322 0.42 -25.98 4.54
N PRO A 323 -0.54 -26.59 5.27
CA PRO A 323 -0.25 -27.39 6.47
C PRO A 323 0.64 -28.63 6.23
N ALA A 324 0.87 -29.00 4.97
CA ALA A 324 1.79 -30.07 4.59
C ALA A 324 3.25 -29.59 4.42
N ASP A 325 3.46 -28.28 4.29
CA ASP A 325 4.79 -27.68 4.32
C ASP A 325 5.34 -27.67 5.75
N PRO A 326 6.62 -28.03 5.99
CA PRO A 326 7.27 -27.88 7.30
C PRO A 326 7.16 -26.50 7.95
N ASP A 327 7.09 -25.42 7.16
CA ASP A 327 6.92 -24.06 7.67
C ASP A 327 5.46 -23.58 7.71
N GLY A 328 4.55 -24.35 7.11
CA GLY A 328 3.12 -24.08 7.07
C GLY A 328 2.64 -23.25 5.88
N PHE A 329 3.51 -22.80 4.99
CA PHE A 329 3.16 -21.89 3.90
C PHE A 329 3.72 -22.34 2.56
N TYR A 330 2.93 -22.19 1.50
CA TYR A 330 3.46 -22.23 0.14
C TYR A 330 3.96 -20.84 -0.28
N ALA A 331 3.21 -19.80 0.10
CA ALA A 331 3.59 -18.38 0.06
C ALA A 331 3.25 -17.76 1.41
N THR A 332 4.15 -16.94 1.95
CA THR A 332 4.01 -16.33 3.28
C THR A 332 3.24 -15.02 3.27
N GLY A 333 2.98 -14.46 2.09
CA GLY A 333 2.31 -13.18 1.91
C GLY A 333 3.25 -11.97 2.00
N SER A 334 4.48 -12.19 2.46
CA SER A 334 5.51 -11.17 2.62
C SER A 334 6.63 -11.28 1.58
N GLU A 335 6.52 -12.16 0.59
CA GLU A 335 7.45 -12.18 -0.54
C GLU A 335 7.17 -11.02 -1.48
N LEU A 336 8.24 -10.40 -2.00
CA LEU A 336 8.13 -9.39 -3.05
C LEU A 336 8.74 -9.94 -4.34
N PHE A 337 7.89 -10.05 -5.34
CA PHE A 337 8.21 -10.57 -6.67
C PHE A 337 8.48 -9.41 -7.62
N VAL A 338 9.42 -9.62 -8.54
CA VAL A 338 9.63 -8.75 -9.70
C VAL A 338 9.29 -9.55 -10.93
N LEU A 339 8.25 -9.11 -11.66
CA LEU A 339 7.88 -9.63 -12.96
C LEU A 339 8.31 -8.64 -14.04
N ASN A 340 9.01 -9.15 -15.05
CA ASN A 340 9.48 -8.39 -16.20
C ASN A 340 8.95 -9.05 -17.47
N ALA A 341 8.36 -8.27 -18.38
CA ALA A 341 7.75 -8.80 -19.60
C ALA A 341 8.74 -9.53 -20.54
N SER A 342 10.04 -9.28 -20.37
CA SER A 342 11.15 -9.80 -21.18
C SER A 342 12.11 -10.74 -20.43
N ALA A 343 11.93 -10.95 -19.13
CA ALA A 343 12.87 -11.72 -18.30
C ALA A 343 12.14 -12.69 -17.35
N PRO A 344 12.81 -13.77 -16.89
CA PRO A 344 12.25 -14.62 -15.86
C PRO A 344 11.95 -13.82 -14.58
N PRO A 345 10.91 -14.21 -13.82
CA PRO A 345 10.60 -13.58 -12.55
C PRO A 345 11.74 -13.77 -11.55
N MET A 346 11.90 -12.84 -10.61
CA MET A 346 12.86 -12.92 -9.51
C MET A 346 12.26 -12.34 -8.22
N TYR A 347 12.89 -12.57 -7.08
CA TYR A 347 12.57 -11.82 -5.85
C TYR A 347 13.18 -10.42 -5.90
N LEU A 348 12.52 -9.44 -5.30
CA LEU A 348 13.09 -8.11 -5.07
C LEU A 348 14.32 -8.24 -4.17
N SER A 349 15.42 -7.60 -4.53
CA SER A 349 16.56 -7.41 -3.64
C SER A 349 16.54 -5.97 -3.14
N HIS A 350 16.29 -5.80 -1.85
CA HIS A 350 16.23 -4.49 -1.19
C HIS A 350 16.63 -4.66 0.28
N GLY A 351 17.17 -3.63 0.92
CA GLY A 351 17.57 -3.72 2.34
C GLY A 351 18.75 -4.66 2.59
N GLY A 352 19.46 -5.10 1.54
CA GLY A 352 20.57 -6.04 1.65
C GLY A 352 20.21 -7.52 1.73
N HIS A 353 18.96 -7.88 1.42
CA HIS A 353 18.50 -9.27 1.28
C HIS A 353 17.52 -9.40 0.11
N PRO A 354 17.28 -10.63 -0.37
CA PRO A 354 16.11 -10.91 -1.18
C PRO A 354 14.85 -10.92 -0.29
N TRP A 355 13.74 -10.41 -0.80
CA TRP A 355 12.40 -10.59 -0.24
C TRP A 355 11.83 -11.94 -0.68
N ASP A 356 12.56 -13.00 -0.34
CA ASP A 356 12.18 -14.39 -0.64
C ASP A 356 11.48 -15.05 0.55
N HIS A 357 10.90 -16.22 0.31
CA HIS A 357 10.17 -17.01 1.32
C HIS A 357 10.97 -17.21 2.63
N ALA A 358 12.29 -17.39 2.54
CA ALA A 358 13.11 -17.63 3.72
C ALA A 358 13.31 -16.36 4.56
N TYR A 359 13.52 -15.21 3.91
CA TYR A 359 13.57 -13.92 4.58
C TYR A 359 12.19 -13.57 5.18
N SER A 360 11.13 -13.72 4.41
CA SER A 360 9.75 -13.41 4.84
C SER A 360 9.36 -14.20 6.09
N LEU A 361 9.63 -15.52 6.13
CA LEU A 361 9.43 -16.32 7.35
C LEU A 361 10.30 -15.88 8.53
N ALA A 362 11.54 -15.46 8.29
CA ALA A 362 12.47 -15.11 9.35
C ALA A 362 12.14 -13.76 10.00
N VAL A 363 11.62 -12.81 9.21
CA VAL A 363 11.38 -11.42 9.65
C VAL A 363 9.90 -11.16 9.94
N PHE A 364 9.01 -11.53 9.03
CA PHE A 364 7.56 -11.32 9.14
C PHE A 364 6.81 -12.55 9.65
N GLY A 365 7.51 -13.67 9.81
CA GLY A 365 6.96 -14.92 10.34
C GLY A 365 7.35 -15.22 11.77
N GLY A 366 6.71 -16.27 12.30
CA GLY A 366 7.02 -16.78 13.63
C GLY A 366 6.23 -18.03 13.99
N PHE A 367 6.29 -18.38 15.27
CA PHE A 367 5.50 -19.48 15.83
C PHE A 367 4.58 -18.96 16.94
N ALA A 368 3.28 -19.07 16.73
CA ALA A 368 2.29 -18.83 17.78
C ALA A 368 2.43 -19.89 18.90
N VAL A 369 2.74 -21.13 18.49
CA VAL A 369 3.15 -22.22 19.40
C VAL A 369 4.35 -22.95 18.75
N PRO A 370 5.55 -22.91 19.36
CA PRO A 370 6.75 -23.48 18.77
C PRO A 370 6.57 -24.94 18.34
N GLY A 371 6.82 -25.20 17.04
CA GLY A 371 6.70 -26.54 16.43
C GLY A 371 5.26 -27.06 16.29
N GLN A 372 4.25 -26.22 16.49
CA GLN A 372 2.83 -26.59 16.36
C GLN A 372 2.04 -25.62 15.52
N GLN A 373 2.33 -24.32 15.61
CA GLN A 373 1.60 -23.28 14.89
C GLN A 373 2.56 -22.23 14.38
N ALA A 374 2.60 -22.04 13.07
CA ALA A 374 3.35 -20.99 12.39
C ALA A 374 2.40 -19.86 11.99
N PHE A 375 2.93 -18.65 11.84
CA PHE A 375 2.23 -17.52 11.25
C PHE A 375 3.21 -16.70 10.40
N ALA A 376 2.68 -15.93 9.45
CA ALA A 376 3.37 -14.85 8.78
C ALA A 376 2.40 -13.65 8.67
N TYR A 377 2.92 -12.47 8.42
CA TYR A 377 2.12 -11.29 8.07
C TYR A 377 2.14 -11.09 6.56
N ASP A 378 1.09 -10.49 6.00
CA ASP A 378 0.96 -10.26 4.57
C ASP A 378 1.30 -8.81 4.27
N ILE A 379 2.04 -8.56 3.21
CA ILE A 379 2.31 -7.21 2.72
C ILE A 379 1.15 -6.84 1.80
N ASN A 380 0.47 -5.76 2.16
CA ASN A 380 -0.82 -5.39 1.55
C ASN A 380 -0.78 -4.07 0.77
N ALA A 381 0.38 -3.41 0.71
CA ALA A 381 0.65 -2.28 -0.15
C ALA A 381 2.16 -2.09 -0.18
N ILE A 382 2.68 -1.56 -1.29
CA ILE A 382 4.09 -1.20 -1.44
C ILE A 382 4.20 0.09 -2.23
N GLU A 383 5.26 0.86 -1.96
CA GLU A 383 5.60 2.07 -2.71
C GLU A 383 7.09 2.42 -2.44
N ALA A 384 7.65 3.44 -3.09
CA ALA A 384 8.98 3.94 -2.81
C ALA A 384 9.03 5.43 -2.46
N VAL A 385 9.86 5.76 -1.47
CA VAL A 385 10.20 7.15 -1.13
C VAL A 385 11.71 7.36 -1.10
N GLY A 386 12.10 8.60 -1.35
CA GLY A 386 13.47 9.03 -1.29
C GLY A 386 13.80 9.84 -0.03
N GLU A 387 14.83 10.66 -0.15
CA GLU A 387 15.17 11.68 0.84
C GLU A 387 14.61 13.05 0.45
N PHE A 388 14.40 13.90 1.45
CA PHE A 388 14.09 15.30 1.20
C PHE A 388 15.31 16.02 0.61
N SER A 389 15.28 16.32 -0.69
CA SER A 389 16.28 17.18 -1.30
C SER A 389 15.85 18.64 -1.18
N VAL A 390 16.49 19.39 -0.28
CA VAL A 390 16.43 20.86 -0.37
C VAL A 390 17.28 21.23 -1.58
N PRO A 391 16.72 21.86 -2.64
CA PRO A 391 17.55 22.42 -3.69
C PRO A 391 18.46 23.43 -3.02
N GLU A 392 19.77 23.18 -2.94
CA GLU A 392 20.68 24.07 -2.23
C GLU A 392 20.49 25.51 -2.75
N PRO A 393 19.92 26.44 -1.95
CA PRO A 393 19.64 27.79 -2.44
C PRO A 393 20.92 28.57 -2.73
N LEU A 394 22.05 28.08 -2.20
CA LEU A 394 23.33 28.76 -2.18
C LEU A 394 24.17 28.52 -3.43
N SER A 395 24.06 27.38 -4.12
CA SER A 395 24.92 27.08 -5.27
C SER A 395 24.53 27.92 -6.50
N LEU A 396 23.24 28.12 -6.75
CA LEU A 396 22.75 29.07 -7.78
C LEU A 396 22.99 30.54 -7.41
N GLY A 397 22.78 30.91 -6.14
CA GLY A 397 23.07 32.25 -5.63
C GLY A 397 24.56 32.60 -5.70
N LEU A 398 25.45 31.69 -5.31
CA LEU A 398 26.90 31.86 -5.39
C LEU A 398 27.41 31.86 -6.83
N LEU A 399 26.81 31.06 -7.72
CA LEU A 399 27.13 31.12 -9.15
C LEU A 399 26.70 32.46 -9.76
N ALA A 400 25.51 32.96 -9.43
CA ALA A 400 25.03 34.26 -9.88
C ALA A 400 25.90 35.42 -9.35
N ILE A 401 26.27 35.39 -8.06
CA ILE A 401 27.19 36.36 -7.45
C ILE A 401 28.59 36.25 -8.10
N GLY A 402 29.06 35.03 -8.37
CA GLY A 402 30.33 34.78 -9.05
C GLY A 402 30.37 35.31 -10.49
N VAL A 403 29.31 35.09 -11.27
CA VAL A 403 29.16 35.60 -12.64
C VAL A 403 29.05 37.12 -12.66
N VAL A 404 28.28 37.72 -11.74
CA VAL A 404 28.19 39.19 -11.60
C VAL A 404 29.54 39.79 -11.16
N GLY A 405 30.26 39.14 -10.25
CA GLY A 405 31.59 39.55 -9.83
C GLY A 405 32.63 39.50 -10.96
N LEU A 406 32.59 38.46 -11.81
CA LEU A 406 33.45 38.32 -12.98
C LEU A 406 33.09 39.31 -14.10
N ALA A 407 31.80 39.56 -14.33
CA ALA A 407 31.33 40.56 -15.30
C ALA A 407 31.66 42.00 -14.87
N GLY A 408 31.60 42.30 -13.58
CA GLY A 408 32.00 43.59 -13.01
C GLY A 408 33.49 43.87 -13.17
N LYS A 409 34.35 42.88 -12.94
CA LYS A 409 35.81 43.02 -13.08
C LYS A 409 36.27 43.32 -14.52
N ARG A 410 35.51 42.86 -15.53
CA ARG A 410 35.81 43.10 -16.96
C ARG A 410 35.47 44.51 -17.45
N ARG A 411 34.73 45.31 -16.68
CA ARG A 411 34.43 46.72 -17.01
C ARG A 411 35.37 47.73 -16.33
N SER A 412 36.27 47.26 -15.47
CA SER A 412 37.19 48.11 -14.69
C SER A 412 38.66 47.98 -15.12
N ALA A 413 38.93 47.27 -16.21
CA ALA A 413 40.19 47.26 -16.95
C ALA A 413 39.90 47.74 -18.38
#